data_AF-A0A921P1M4-F1
#
_entry.id   AF-A0A921P1M4-F1
#
_cell.length_a   1.000
_cell.length_b   1.000
_cell.length_c   1.000
_cell.angle_alpha   90.00
_cell.angle_beta   90.00
_cell.angle_gamma   90.00
#
_symmetry.space_group_name_H-M   'P 1'
#
loop_
_entity.id
_entity.type
_entity.pdbx_description
1 polymer ?
#
loop_
_entity_poly.entity_id
_entity_poly.type
_entity_poly.pdbx_seq_one_letter_code
_entity_poly.pdbx_strand_id
1 'polypeptide(L)'
;MTLAALQEIRDEEAAHFAMLSDAIEKLGGDPTTQTPWADATGVQSMGLFQVMSDPRTTVAQALQTLLSAELIDVASWELLIQLIEGFGQDELAERFAAALAAENRHEATVRGWLATALEESAHLGGSE
;
A
#
# COMPACT_ATOMS: atom_id res chain seq x y z
N MET A 1 5.74 15.25 7.36
CA MET A 1 5.46 14.85 5.96
C MET A 1 6.21 15.78 5.01
N THR A 2 6.97 15.25 4.05
CA THR A 2 7.61 16.04 2.98
C THR A 2 7.09 15.57 1.63
N LEU A 3 7.08 16.45 0.62
CA LEU A 3 6.67 16.07 -0.74
C LEU A 3 7.59 14.99 -1.32
N ALA A 4 8.90 15.09 -1.07
CA ALA A 4 9.88 14.12 -1.56
C ALA A 4 9.61 12.71 -1.02
N ALA A 5 9.30 12.57 0.26
CA ALA A 5 8.99 11.27 0.85
C ALA A 5 7.66 10.68 0.30
N LEU A 6 6.66 11.51 0.03
CA LEU A 6 5.42 11.04 -0.61
C LEU A 6 5.66 10.61 -2.07
N GLN A 7 6.55 11.30 -2.78
CA GLN A 7 6.94 10.93 -4.15
C GLN A 7 7.73 9.63 -4.17
N GLU A 8 8.60 9.41 -3.18
CA GLU A 8 9.33 8.16 -3.01
C GLU A 8 8.37 6.97 -2.84
N ILE A 9 7.40 7.05 -1.90
CA ILE A 9 6.36 6.03 -1.73
C ILE A 9 5.65 5.76 -3.06
N ARG A 10 5.16 6.82 -3.73
CA ARG A 10 4.48 6.69 -5.03
C ARG A 10 5.33 5.97 -6.09
N ASP A 11 6.62 6.27 -6.14
CA ASP A 11 7.53 5.69 -7.14
C ASP A 11 7.86 4.23 -6.80
N GLU A 12 7.98 3.89 -5.51
CA GLU A 12 8.10 2.51 -5.02
C GLU A 12 6.81 1.71 -5.34
N GLU A 13 5.61 2.26 -5.10
CA GLU A 13 4.33 1.62 -5.48
C GLU A 13 4.22 1.32 -6.97
N ALA A 14 4.63 2.28 -7.82
CA ALA A 14 4.64 2.07 -9.26
C ALA A 14 5.61 0.93 -9.66
N ALA A 15 6.74 0.81 -8.98
CA ALA A 15 7.68 -0.27 -9.19
C ALA A 15 7.14 -1.62 -8.69
N HIS A 16 6.43 -1.65 -7.57
CA HIS A 16 5.74 -2.84 -7.04
C HIS A 16 4.68 -3.36 -8.02
N PHE A 17 3.85 -2.46 -8.55
CA PHE A 17 2.87 -2.82 -9.59
C PHE A 17 3.53 -3.43 -10.84
N ALA A 18 4.62 -2.82 -11.31
CA ALA A 18 5.36 -3.34 -12.47
C ALA A 18 6.01 -4.71 -12.15
N MET A 19 6.52 -4.89 -10.93
CA MET A 19 7.08 -6.16 -10.45
C MET A 19 6.04 -7.28 -10.45
N LEU A 20 4.85 -7.03 -9.92
CA LEU A 20 3.75 -8.00 -9.89
C LEU A 20 3.29 -8.36 -11.31
N SER A 21 3.22 -7.37 -12.21
CA SER A 21 2.86 -7.60 -13.61
C SER A 21 3.86 -8.54 -14.30
N ASP A 22 5.16 -8.27 -14.17
CA ASP A 22 6.24 -9.13 -14.68
C ASP A 22 6.21 -10.54 -14.06
N ALA A 23 5.92 -10.64 -12.76
CA ALA A 23 5.81 -11.92 -12.07
C ALA A 23 4.65 -12.77 -12.63
N ILE A 24 3.48 -12.17 -12.82
CA ILE A 24 2.30 -12.85 -13.39
C ILE A 24 2.60 -13.34 -14.81
N GLU A 25 3.20 -12.51 -15.66
CA GLU A 25 3.58 -12.90 -17.03
C GLU A 25 4.59 -14.06 -17.05
N LYS A 26 5.62 -14.02 -16.19
CA LYS A 26 6.62 -15.10 -16.07
C LYS A 26 6.03 -16.43 -15.61
N LEU A 27 4.98 -16.37 -14.79
CA LEU A 27 4.23 -17.55 -14.36
C LEU A 27 3.21 -18.03 -15.43
N GLY A 28 3.15 -17.35 -16.58
CA GLY A 28 2.27 -17.69 -17.70
C GLY A 28 0.85 -17.13 -17.59
N GLY A 29 0.61 -16.21 -16.66
CA GLY A 29 -0.65 -15.50 -16.50
C GLY A 29 -0.73 -14.23 -17.37
N ASP A 30 -1.91 -13.63 -17.39
CA ASP A 30 -2.15 -12.31 -17.98
C ASP A 30 -2.47 -11.32 -16.84
N PRO A 31 -1.61 -10.32 -16.57
CA PRO A 31 -1.79 -9.37 -15.47
C PRO A 31 -2.97 -8.42 -15.68
N THR A 32 -3.57 -8.38 -16.88
CA THR A 32 -4.74 -7.55 -17.17
C THR A 32 -6.07 -8.29 -16.94
N THR A 33 -6.01 -9.60 -16.70
CA THR A 33 -7.21 -10.42 -16.49
C THR A 33 -7.89 -10.09 -15.15
N GLN A 34 -9.14 -9.64 -15.21
CA GLN A 34 -10.00 -9.48 -14.04
C GLN A 34 -10.55 -10.84 -13.58
N THR A 35 -9.80 -11.51 -12.71
CA THR A 35 -10.26 -12.72 -12.03
C THR A 35 -11.32 -12.39 -10.96
N PRO A 36 -12.11 -13.36 -10.46
CA PRO A 36 -13.05 -13.10 -9.35
C PRO A 36 -12.37 -12.52 -8.10
N TRP A 37 -11.11 -12.87 -7.84
CA TRP A 37 -10.34 -12.29 -6.74
C TRP A 37 -9.89 -10.86 -7.06
N ALA A 38 -9.44 -10.58 -8.29
CA ALA A 38 -9.09 -9.23 -8.71
C ALA A 38 -10.30 -8.28 -8.65
N ASP A 39 -11.49 -8.75 -9.03
CA ASP A 39 -12.75 -8.01 -8.92
C ASP A 39 -13.08 -7.71 -7.44
N ALA A 40 -12.99 -8.71 -6.56
CA ALA A 40 -13.21 -8.51 -5.13
C ALA A 40 -12.21 -7.53 -4.49
N THR A 41 -10.92 -7.63 -4.82
CA THR A 41 -9.89 -6.67 -4.39
C THR A 41 -10.19 -5.28 -4.93
N GLY A 42 -10.61 -5.15 -6.19
CA GLY A 42 -11.04 -3.88 -6.77
C GLY A 42 -12.17 -3.23 -5.97
N VAL A 43 -13.20 -4.01 -5.60
CA VAL A 43 -14.30 -3.54 -4.74
C VAL A 43 -13.82 -3.11 -3.35
N GLN A 44 -12.89 -3.85 -2.73
CA GLN A 44 -12.32 -3.46 -1.44
C GLN A 44 -11.58 -2.12 -1.53
N SER A 45 -10.73 -1.96 -2.55
CA SER A 45 -9.94 -0.74 -2.76
C SER A 45 -10.80 0.48 -3.11
N MET A 46 -12.00 0.31 -3.69
CA MET A 46 -12.91 1.43 -4.01
C MET A 46 -13.23 2.29 -2.78
N GLY A 47 -13.36 1.70 -1.59
CA GLY A 47 -13.61 2.46 -0.36
C GLY A 47 -12.48 3.43 -0.03
N LEU A 48 -11.23 3.01 -0.25
CA LEU A 48 -10.04 3.85 -0.03
C LEU A 48 -10.05 5.04 -1.01
N PHE A 49 -10.31 4.80 -2.29
CA PHE A 49 -10.41 5.85 -3.30
C PHE A 49 -11.55 6.84 -3.03
N GLN A 50 -12.70 6.35 -2.55
CA GLN A 50 -13.84 7.20 -2.21
C GLN A 50 -13.47 8.19 -1.09
N VAL A 51 -12.78 7.74 -0.04
CA VAL A 51 -12.32 8.63 1.04
C VAL A 51 -11.26 9.61 0.51
N MET A 52 -10.27 9.14 -0.22
CA MET A 52 -9.20 9.99 -0.77
C MET A 52 -9.71 11.05 -1.76
N SER A 53 -10.83 10.79 -2.44
CA SER A 53 -11.43 11.69 -3.43
C SER A 53 -12.49 12.62 -2.86
N ASP A 54 -12.92 12.43 -1.60
CA ASP A 54 -13.92 13.32 -0.99
C ASP A 54 -13.28 14.69 -0.69
N PRO A 55 -13.82 15.80 -1.22
CA PRO A 55 -13.25 17.13 -1.01
C PRO A 55 -13.28 17.61 0.45
N ARG A 56 -14.00 16.90 1.33
CA ARG A 56 -14.07 17.18 2.76
C ARG A 56 -13.04 16.39 3.58
N THR A 57 -12.32 15.47 2.96
CA THR A 57 -11.30 14.65 3.62
C THR A 57 -10.16 15.53 4.13
N THR A 58 -9.89 15.46 5.42
CA THR A 58 -8.77 16.15 6.05
C THR A 58 -7.45 15.40 5.80
N VAL A 59 -6.32 16.07 6.04
CA VAL A 59 -4.99 15.42 5.92
C VAL A 59 -4.88 14.21 6.87
N ALA A 60 -5.39 14.31 8.10
CA ALA A 60 -5.37 13.19 9.04
C ALA A 60 -6.23 12.01 8.55
N GLN A 61 -7.41 12.28 7.97
CA GLN A 61 -8.26 11.23 7.39
C GLN A 61 -7.59 10.58 6.18
N ALA A 62 -6.98 11.37 5.29
CA ALA A 62 -6.22 10.86 4.14
C ALA A 62 -5.05 9.97 4.58
N LEU A 63 -4.27 10.39 5.59
CA LEU A 63 -3.18 9.59 6.15
C LEU A 63 -3.67 8.31 6.83
N GLN A 64 -4.83 8.34 7.49
CA GLN A 64 -5.45 7.14 8.03
C GLN A 64 -5.89 6.17 6.93
N THR A 65 -6.44 6.68 5.82
CA THR A 65 -6.79 5.87 4.65
C THR A 65 -5.55 5.28 4.01
N LEU A 66 -4.48 6.06 3.85
CA LEU A 66 -3.20 5.59 3.33
C LEU A 66 -2.61 4.50 4.24
N LEU A 67 -2.57 4.72 5.57
CA LEU A 67 -2.11 3.70 6.52
C LEU A 67 -2.92 2.40 6.41
N SER A 68 -4.22 2.49 6.09
CA SER A 68 -5.05 1.31 5.87
C SER A 68 -4.65 0.55 4.61
N ALA A 69 -4.25 1.25 3.54
CA ALA A 69 -3.69 0.65 2.32
C ALA A 69 -2.37 -0.05 2.62
N GLU A 70 -1.42 0.65 3.26
CA GLU A 70 -0.10 0.10 3.61
C GLU A 70 -0.20 -1.19 4.44
N LEU A 71 -1.11 -1.24 5.41
CA LEU A 71 -1.32 -2.44 6.22
C LEU A 71 -1.88 -3.63 5.41
N ILE A 72 -2.71 -3.35 4.40
CA ILE A 72 -3.20 -4.37 3.48
C ILE A 72 -2.06 -4.89 2.61
N ASP A 73 -1.20 -3.99 2.11
CA ASP A 73 -0.09 -4.35 1.24
C ASP A 73 0.99 -5.14 1.98
N VAL A 74 1.36 -4.74 3.21
CA VAL A 74 2.26 -5.53 4.08
C VAL A 74 1.75 -6.97 4.24
N ALA A 75 0.48 -7.14 4.64
CA ALA A 75 -0.10 -8.46 4.83
C ALA A 75 -0.18 -9.26 3.52
N SER A 76 -0.42 -8.59 2.40
CA SER A 76 -0.50 -9.22 1.07
C SER A 76 0.87 -9.71 0.60
N TRP A 77 1.93 -8.93 0.80
CA TRP A 77 3.29 -9.35 0.49
C TRP A 77 3.77 -10.52 1.34
N GLU A 78 3.48 -10.51 2.65
CA GLU A 78 3.78 -11.64 3.54
C GLU A 78 3.17 -12.95 3.02
N LEU A 79 1.89 -12.91 2.63
CA LEU A 79 1.19 -14.07 2.06
C LEU A 79 1.73 -14.47 0.68
N LEU A 80 2.07 -13.51 -0.17
CA LEU A 80 2.64 -13.78 -1.49
C LEU A 80 3.99 -14.49 -1.36
N ILE A 81 4.88 -14.02 -0.48
CA ILE A 81 6.18 -14.65 -0.19
C ILE A 81 5.98 -16.08 0.29
N GLN A 82 5.09 -16.29 1.26
CA GLN A 82 4.80 -17.64 1.76
C GLN A 82 4.31 -18.58 0.63
N LEU A 83 3.45 -18.08 -0.25
CA LEU A 83 2.88 -18.86 -1.34
C LEU A 83 3.95 -19.30 -2.35
N ILE A 84 4.76 -18.35 -2.81
CA ILE A 84 5.75 -18.60 -3.87
C ILE A 84 6.95 -19.41 -3.35
N GLU A 85 7.31 -19.30 -2.06
CA GLU A 85 8.30 -20.18 -1.42
C GLU A 85 7.79 -21.62 -1.41
N GLY A 86 6.49 -21.82 -1.13
CA GLY A 86 5.82 -23.12 -1.22
C GLY A 86 5.85 -23.74 -2.64
N PHE A 87 6.01 -22.90 -3.68
CA PHE A 87 6.16 -23.33 -5.07
C PHE A 87 7.63 -23.40 -5.55
N GLY A 88 8.61 -23.15 -4.67
CA GLY A 88 10.04 -23.17 -5.00
C GLY A 88 10.49 -22.04 -5.93
N GLN A 89 9.83 -20.88 -5.86
CA GLN A 89 10.15 -19.69 -6.66
C GLN A 89 11.07 -18.74 -5.89
N ASP A 90 12.25 -19.22 -5.49
CA ASP A 90 13.15 -18.52 -4.54
C ASP A 90 13.57 -17.11 -5.03
N GLU A 91 13.87 -16.95 -6.32
CA GLU A 91 14.23 -15.63 -6.89
C GLU A 91 13.07 -14.62 -6.78
N LEU A 92 11.83 -15.10 -6.95
CA LEU A 92 10.65 -14.25 -6.80
C LEU A 92 10.44 -13.90 -5.32
N ALA A 93 10.81 -14.79 -4.41
CA ALA A 93 10.70 -14.57 -2.97
C ALA A 93 11.59 -13.44 -2.52
N GLU A 94 12.84 -13.44 -2.98
CA GLU A 94 13.80 -12.38 -2.68
C GLU A 94 13.32 -11.02 -3.20
N ARG A 95 12.74 -10.98 -4.41
CA ARG A 95 12.17 -9.75 -4.98
C ARG A 95 10.99 -9.24 -4.15
N PHE A 96 10.09 -10.13 -3.75
CA PHE A 96 8.92 -9.78 -2.94
C PHE A 96 9.32 -9.38 -1.51
N ALA A 97 10.38 -9.97 -0.94
CA ALA A 97 10.93 -9.56 0.34
C ALA A 97 11.50 -8.13 0.30
N ALA A 98 12.08 -7.70 -0.83
CA ALA A 98 12.51 -6.32 -1.01
C ALA A 98 11.31 -5.35 -1.05
N ALA A 99 10.22 -5.73 -1.72
CA ALA A 99 8.98 -4.94 -1.72
C ALA A 99 8.34 -4.87 -0.32
N LEU A 100 8.26 -6.00 0.40
CA LEU A 100 7.81 -6.03 1.79
C LEU A 100 8.66 -5.13 2.69
N ALA A 101 9.98 -5.06 2.47
CA ALA A 101 10.84 -4.16 3.21
C ALA A 101 10.57 -2.68 2.89
N ALA A 102 10.10 -2.35 1.67
CA ALA A 102 9.61 -1.03 1.33
C ALA A 102 8.27 -0.73 2.02
N GLU A 103 7.29 -1.64 1.95
CA GLU A 103 5.99 -1.42 2.61
C GLU A 103 6.10 -1.25 4.12
N ASN A 104 6.99 -2.01 4.78
CA ASN A 104 7.23 -1.81 6.21
C ASN A 104 7.78 -0.41 6.52
N ARG A 105 8.57 0.19 5.60
CA ARG A 105 9.02 1.59 5.75
C ARG A 105 7.88 2.55 5.45
N HIS A 106 7.07 2.29 4.43
CA HIS A 106 5.90 3.11 4.09
C HIS A 106 4.93 3.17 5.26
N GLU A 107 4.53 2.01 5.78
CA GLU A 107 3.66 1.84 6.94
C GLU A 107 4.15 2.66 8.15
N ALA A 108 5.42 2.46 8.55
CA ALA A 108 6.01 3.17 9.67
C ALA A 108 6.04 4.70 9.44
N THR A 109 6.33 5.12 8.21
CA THR A 109 6.40 6.53 7.81
C THR A 109 5.02 7.19 7.86
N VAL A 110 4.01 6.57 7.25
CA VAL A 110 2.63 7.07 7.21
C VAL A 110 2.02 7.08 8.60
N ARG A 111 2.28 6.06 9.43
CA ARG A 111 1.89 6.04 10.84
C ARG A 111 2.48 7.23 11.60
N GLY A 112 3.76 7.53 11.39
CA GLY A 112 4.42 8.69 11.99
C GLY A 112 3.76 10.01 11.57
N TRP A 113 3.46 10.17 10.28
CA TRP A 113 2.76 11.37 9.79
C TRP A 113 1.36 11.50 10.36
N LEU A 114 0.61 10.40 10.45
CA LEU A 114 -0.73 10.38 11.03
C LEU A 114 -0.69 10.80 12.51
N ALA A 115 0.25 10.27 13.29
CA ALA A 115 0.40 10.62 14.70
C ALA A 115 0.58 12.14 14.87
N THR A 116 1.50 12.75 14.11
CA THR A 116 1.70 14.21 14.11
C THR A 116 0.44 14.97 13.69
N ALA A 117 -0.25 14.54 12.64
CA ALA A 117 -1.46 15.22 12.16
C ALA A 117 -2.62 15.16 13.18
N LEU A 118 -2.74 14.05 13.93
CA LEU A 118 -3.71 13.89 15.01
C LEU A 118 -3.39 14.79 16.21
N GLU A 119 -2.11 14.89 16.59
CA GLU A 119 -1.66 15.82 17.64
C GLU A 119 -1.98 17.27 17.29
N GLU A 120 -1.65 17.71 16.07
CA GLU A 120 -1.97 19.05 15.57
C GLU A 120 -3.47 19.34 15.61
N SER A 121 -4.29 18.38 15.18
CA SER A 121 -5.75 18.50 15.19
C SER A 121 -6.31 18.61 16.61
N ALA A 122 -5.75 17.86 17.57
CA ALA A 122 -6.15 17.91 18.97
C ALA A 122 -5.79 19.26 19.63
N HIS A 123 -4.64 19.85 19.30
CA HIS A 123 -4.25 21.17 19.80
C HIS A 123 -5.15 22.29 19.27
N LEU A 124 -5.58 22.21 18.01
CA LEU A 124 -6.52 23.17 17.42
C LEU A 124 -7.92 23.06 18.04
N GLY A 125 -8.36 21.85 18.40
CA GLY A 125 -9.65 21.61 19.06
C GLY A 125 -9.68 21.90 20.57
N GLY A 126 -8.52 22.02 21.23
CA GLY A 126 -8.40 22.33 22.66
C GLY A 126 -8.20 23.82 22.99
N SER A 127 -8.33 24.70 21.99
CA SER A 127 -8.13 26.15 22.11
C SER A 127 -9.44 26.96 22.27
N GLU A 128 -10.58 26.28 22.43
CA GLU A 128 -11.91 26.86 22.76
C GLU A 128 -12.23 26.72 24.25
#